data_AF-A0AAP5YSD6-F1
#
_entry.id   AF-A0AAP5YSD6-F1
#
_cell.length_a   1.000
_cell.length_b   1.000
_cell.length_c   1.000
_cell.angle_alpha   90.00
_cell.angle_beta   90.00
_cell.angle_gamma   90.00
#
_symmetry.space_group_name_H-M   'P 1'
#
loop_
_entity.id
_entity.type
_entity.pdbx_description
1 polymer ?
#
loop_
_entity_poly.entity_id
_entity_poly.type
_entity_poly.pdbx_seq_one_letter_code
_entity_poly.pdbx_strand_id
1 'polypeptide(L)' 'MLEIEFNLEQPQTSWHAKIHQLNGDILRRHVLPKLLSHSFMIDFEYCEKTQSGTILCDSGSKLGSFTVN' A
#
# COMPACT_ATOMS: atom_id res chain seq x y z
N MET A 1 14.28 9.10 -5.45
CA MET A 1 12.85 8.83 -5.72
C MET A 1 12.70 7.33 -5.58
N LEU A 2 11.79 6.87 -4.74
CA LEU A 2 11.60 5.45 -4.44
C LEU A 2 10.65 4.85 -5.47
N GLU A 3 10.94 3.63 -5.93
CA GLU A 3 10.03 2.88 -6.79
C GLU A 3 9.23 1.91 -5.91
N ILE A 4 7.91 2.00 -5.98
CA ILE A 4 7.01 1.19 -5.17
C ILE A 4 6.20 0.30 -6.08
N GLU A 5 6.21 -0.99 -5.79
CA GLU A 5 5.28 -1.95 -6.37
C GLU A 5 4.17 -2.24 -5.36
N PHE A 6 2.94 -1.92 -5.70
CA PHE A 6 1.76 -2.22 -4.91
C PHE A 6 1.06 -3.47 -5.43
N ASN A 7 0.52 -4.27 -4.51
CA ASN A 7 -0.23 -5.48 -4.80
C ASN A 7 -1.45 -5.54 -3.86
N LEU A 8 -2.67 -5.52 -4.40
CA LEU A 8 -3.92 -5.67 -3.65
C LEU A 8 -4.51 -7.06 -3.88
N GLU A 9 -5.01 -7.69 -2.82
CA GLU A 9 -5.66 -9.00 -2.87
C GLU A 9 -7.10 -8.92 -3.40
N GLN A 10 -7.79 -7.79 -3.19
CA GLN A 10 -9.11 -7.50 -3.75
C GLN A 10 -9.08 -6.03 -4.21
N PRO A 11 -9.08 -5.73 -5.52
CA PRO A 11 -9.56 -6.55 -6.65
C PRO A 11 -8.51 -7.41 -7.39
N GLN A 12 -7.45 -7.90 -6.74
CA GLN A 12 -6.32 -8.57 -7.44
C GLN A 12 -5.68 -7.66 -8.48
N THR A 13 -5.11 -6.54 -8.02
CA THR A 13 -4.50 -5.54 -8.90
C THR A 13 -3.13 -5.13 -8.39
N SER A 14 -2.22 -4.89 -9.32
CA SER A 14 -0.85 -4.48 -9.04
C SER A 14 -0.46 -3.30 -9.90
N TRP A 15 0.33 -2.39 -9.35
CA TRP A 15 0.81 -1.22 -10.09
C TRP A 15 2.11 -0.69 -9.50
N HIS A 16 2.80 0.10 -10.33
CA HIS A 16 4.03 0.78 -9.93
C HIS A 16 3.76 2.26 -9.69
N ALA A 17 4.45 2.85 -8.71
CA ALA A 17 4.47 4.29 -8.51
C ALA A 17 5.88 4.76 -8.15
N LYS A 18 6.17 6.02 -8.48
CA LYS A 18 7.37 6.70 -8.00
C LYS A 18 6.98 7.71 -6.93
N ILE A 19 7.58 7.60 -5.75
CA ILE A 19 7.30 8.49 -4.63
C ILE A 19 8.58 9.16 -4.14
N HIS A 20 8.46 10.37 -3.61
CA HIS A 20 9.61 11.11 -3.08
C HIS A 20 10.01 10.65 -1.68
N GLN A 21 9.05 10.22 -0.87
CA GLN A 21 9.23 9.83 0.52
C GLN A 21 8.30 8.67 0.84
N LEU A 22 8.79 7.69 1.63
CA LEU A 22 7.96 6.63 2.16
C LEU A 22 7.16 7.17 3.34
N ASN A 23 5.90 7.52 3.10
CA ASN A 23 5.01 8.15 4.06
C ASN A 23 3.59 7.60 3.90
N GLY A 24 2.89 7.36 5.01
CA GLY A 24 1.56 6.77 5.03
C GLY A 24 0.52 7.54 4.21
N ASP A 25 0.54 8.88 4.23
CA ASP A 25 -0.37 9.71 3.43
C ASP A 25 -0.09 9.57 1.93
N ILE A 26 1.18 9.47 1.55
CA ILE A 26 1.59 9.25 0.15
C ILE A 26 1.15 7.85 -0.30
N LEU A 27 1.43 6.81 0.48
CA LEU A 27 0.98 5.44 0.18
C LEU A 27 -0.55 5.38 0.05
N ARG A 28 -1.28 6.03 0.97
CA ARG A 28 -2.74 6.11 0.98
C ARG A 28 -3.29 6.70 -0.32
N ARG A 29 -2.68 7.79 -0.83
CA ARG A 29 -3.09 8.42 -2.11
C ARG A 29 -2.94 7.50 -3.31
N HIS A 30 -1.99 6.56 -3.28
CA HIS A 30 -1.82 5.57 -4.35
C HIS A 30 -2.79 4.40 -4.22
N VAL A 31 -3.09 3.97 -3.00
CA VAL A 31 -3.91 2.76 -2.75
C VAL A 31 -5.41 3.05 -2.80
N LEU A 32 -5.89 4.13 -2.17
CA LEU A 32 -7.34 4.41 -2.08
C LEU A 32 -8.08 4.39 -3.42
N PRO A 33 -7.56 4.96 -4.53
CA PRO A 33 -8.25 4.94 -5.82
C PRO A 33 -8.38 3.55 -6.45
N LYS A 34 -7.65 2.55 -5.92
CA LYS A 34 -7.61 1.18 -6.44
C LYS A 34 -8.43 0.19 -5.60
N LEU A 35 -8.89 0.61 -4.42
CA LEU A 35 -9.76 -0.21 -3.58
C LEU A 35 -11.19 -0.22 -4.15
N LEU A 36 -11.83 -1.39 -4.14
CA LEU A 36 -13.26 -1.51 -4.42
C LEU A 36 -14.13 -1.17 -3.21
N SER A 37 -13.55 -1.23 -2.02
CA SER A 37 -14.23 -1.02 -0.75
C SER A 37 -14.42 0.47 -0.48
N HIS A 38 -15.57 0.84 0.09
CA HIS A 38 -15.79 2.16 0.69
C HIS A 38 -15.03 2.36 2.01
N SER A 39 -14.16 1.42 2.41
CA SER A 39 -13.30 1.61 3.58
C SER A 39 -12.19 2.59 3.25
N PHE A 40 -12.40 3.84 3.69
CA PHE A 40 -11.42 4.92 3.59
C PHE A 40 -10.33 4.84 4.65
N MET A 41 -10.50 3.94 5.63
CA MET A 41 -9.61 3.74 6.76
C MET A 41 -8.68 2.56 6.45
N ILE A 42 -7.49 2.89 5.93
CA ILE A 42 -6.41 1.94 5.70
C ILE A 42 -5.14 2.36 6.42
N ASP A 43 -4.35 1.38 6.86
CA ASP A 43 -3.09 1.59 7.54
C ASP A 43 -1.95 0.81 6.85
N PHE A 44 -0.72 1.15 7.22
CA PHE A 44 0.49 0.58 6.62
C PHE A 44 1.48 0.15 7.69
N GLU A 45 1.96 -1.08 7.58
CA GLU A 45 3.13 -1.56 8.32
C GLU A 45 4.30 -1.70 7.36
N TYR A 46 5.50 -1.30 7.77
CA TYR A 46 6.69 -1.36 6.93
C TYR A 46 7.85 -2.03 7.66
N CYS A 47 8.53 -2.93 6.97
CA CYS A 47 9.73 -3.61 7.43
C CYS A 47 10.93 -3.16 6.59
N GLU A 48 11.82 -2.36 7.19
CA GLU A 48 13.04 -1.87 6.54
C GLU A 48 13.97 -2.98 6.07
N LYS A 49 14.01 -4.11 6.79
CA LYS A 49 14.89 -5.24 6.46
C LYS A 49 14.50 -5.96 5.18
N THR A 50 13.19 -6.09 4.94
CA THR A 50 12.66 -6.77 3.75
C THR A 50 12.27 -5.80 2.65
N GLN A 51 12.38 -4.49 2.91
CA GLN A 51 11.94 -3.41 2.02
C GLN A 51 10.50 -3.61 1.55
N SER A 52 9.65 -4.11 2.45
CA SER A 52 8.27 -4.45 2.14
C SER A 52 7.34 -4.07 3.26
N GLY A 53 6.07 -3.87 2.91
CA GLY A 53 5.04 -3.51 3.85
C GLY A 53 3.69 -4.11 3.52
N THR A 54 2.82 -4.08 4.53
CA THR A 54 1.46 -4.61 4.46
C THR A 54 0.47 -3.47 4.43
N ILE A 55 -0.56 -3.60 3.60
CA ILE A 55 -1.70 -2.69 3.55
C ILE A 55 -2.82 -3.32 4.38
N LEU A 56 -3.30 -2.62 5.40
CA LEU A 56 -4.30 -3.11 6.34
C LEU A 56 -5.59 -2.29 6.23
N CYS A 57 -6.75 -2.92 6.46
CA CYS A 57 -7.99 -2.18 6.72
C CYS A 57 -8.12 -1.84 8.20
N ASP A 58 -9.15 -1.06 8.53
CA ASP A 58 -9.54 -0.68 9.89
C ASP A 58 -9.62 -1.84 10.90
N SER A 59 -10.04 -3.03 10.47
CA SER A 59 -10.09 -4.23 11.31
C SER A 59 -8.73 -4.91 11.53
N GLY A 60 -7.66 -4.39 10.93
CA GLY A 60 -6.33 -5.01 10.92
C GLY A 60 -6.20 -6.16 9.92
N SER A 61 -7.21 -6.43 9.10
CA SER A 61 -7.12 -7.45 8.05
C SER A 61 -6.28 -6.96 6.89
N LYS A 62 -5.52 -7.88 6.27
CA LYS A 62 -4.68 -7.57 5.11
C LYS A 62 -5.53 -7.30 3.86
N LEU A 63 -5.25 -6.17 3.22
CA LEU A 63 -5.78 -5.80 1.90
C LEU A 63 -4.78 -6.07 0.78
N GLY A 64 -3.49 -6.11 1.10
CA GLY A 64 -2.42 -6.20 0.13
C GLY A 64 -1.04 -5.97 0.74
N SER A 65 -0.06 -5.73 -0.13
CA SER A 65 1.32 -5.44 0.25
C SER A 65 1.97 -4.46 -0.73
N PHE A 66 3.08 -3.89 -0.33
CA PHE A 66 3.94 -3.10 -1.20
C PHE A 66 5.41 -3.45 -0.98
N THR A 67 6.24 -3.27 -2.01
CA THR A 67 7.71 -3.38 -1.94
C THR A 67 8.34 -2.06 -2.38
N VAL A 68 9.51 -1.76 -1.82
CA VAL A 68 10.30 -0.55 -2.10
C VAL A 68 11.59 -0.96 -2.78
N ASN A 69 11.82 -0.47 -4.00
CA ASN A 69 13.01 -0.71 -4.82
C ASN A 69 13.87 0.56 -4.97
#